data_AF-A0A3R8WBZ0-F1
#
_entry.id   AF-A0A3R8WBZ0-F1
#
_cell.length_a   1.000
_cell.length_b   1.000
_cell.length_c   1.000
_cell.angle_alpha   90.00
_cell.angle_beta   90.00
_cell.angle_gamma   90.00
#
_symmetry.space_group_name_H-M   'P 1'
#
loop_
_entity.id
_entity.type
_entity.pdbx_description
1 polymer ?
#
loop_
_entity_poly.entity_id
_entity_poly.type
_entity_poly.pdbx_seq_one_letter_code
_entity_poly.pdbx_strand_id
1 'polypeptide(L)'
;MARRSSIRGDIRLRRTLRNIHKTMDNELQPAMLKAANRILETQRQLIPKDTGAAAAALRVYVSPSGLDAQIGIRGKRDNRKFYYLRFIEYGTKGYLGGKRAGNRNRKATNKSDGTHFFGKYPDIPARPAHPWLRPSMHVNREYVMADIEAAVRRTLRKASQGVGNG
;
A
#
# COMPACT_ATOMS: atom_id res chain seq x y z
N MET A 1 8.65 4.42 -8.81
CA MET A 1 7.58 3.55 -8.26
C MET A 1 7.13 4.15 -6.93
N ALA A 2 5.85 4.54 -6.78
CA ALA A 2 5.32 4.93 -5.46
C ALA A 2 5.32 3.70 -4.53
N ARG A 3 5.80 3.87 -3.29
CA ARG A 3 5.78 2.78 -2.30
C ARG A 3 4.31 2.51 -1.92
N ARG A 4 3.85 1.28 -2.14
CA ARG A 4 2.51 0.81 -1.81
C ARG A 4 2.49 0.31 -0.36
N SER A 5 1.37 0.48 0.33
CA SER A 5 1.12 -0.27 1.55
C SER A 5 0.94 -1.74 1.18
N SER A 6 1.74 -2.61 1.80
CA SER A 6 1.67 -4.07 1.60
C SER A 6 1.64 -4.76 2.96
N ILE A 7 0.70 -5.69 3.13
CA ILE A 7 0.67 -6.59 4.27
C ILE A 7 1.29 -7.91 3.81
N ARG A 8 2.36 -8.34 4.51
CA ARG A 8 3.10 -9.57 4.22
C ARG A 8 3.38 -10.32 5.51
N GLY A 9 3.04 -11.60 5.54
CA GLY A 9 3.43 -12.51 6.62
C GLY A 9 4.87 -13.03 6.48
N ASP A 10 5.27 -13.90 7.42
CA ASP A 10 6.58 -14.57 7.44
C ASP A 10 6.87 -15.36 6.14
N ILE A 11 8.15 -15.43 5.73
CA ILE A 11 8.56 -16.10 4.48
C ILE A 11 8.33 -17.61 4.54
N ARG A 12 8.68 -18.27 5.65
CA ARG A 12 8.57 -19.73 5.80
C ARG A 12 7.10 -20.13 5.92
N LEU A 13 6.34 -19.41 6.74
CA LEU A 13 4.89 -19.62 6.86
C LEU A 13 4.18 -19.48 5.52
N ARG A 14 4.52 -18.46 4.72
CA ARG A 14 3.95 -18.30 3.37
C ARG A 14 4.25 -19.47 2.45
N ARG A 15 5.44 -20.07 2.53
CA ARG A 15 5.78 -21.25 1.73
C ARG A 15 4.90 -22.44 2.11
N THR A 16 4.75 -22.71 3.40
CA THR A 16 3.91 -23.80 3.92
C THR A 16 2.44 -23.59 3.56
N LEU A 17 1.89 -22.40 3.82
CA LEU A 17 0.50 -22.08 3.49
C LEU A 17 0.23 -22.15 1.99
N ARG A 18 1.17 -21.71 1.14
CA ARG A 18 1.03 -21.84 -0.32
C ARG A 18 1.00 -23.30 -0.76
N ASN A 19 1.78 -24.17 -0.12
CA ASN A 19 1.79 -25.60 -0.44
C ASN A 19 0.47 -26.27 -0.01
N ILE A 20 -0.02 -25.97 1.20
CA ILE A 20 -1.34 -26.42 1.69
C ILE A 20 -2.45 -25.91 0.77
N HIS A 21 -2.36 -24.65 0.35
CA HIS A 21 -3.37 -24.02 -0.51
C HIS A 21 -3.37 -24.57 -1.95
N LYS A 22 -2.24 -25.03 -2.48
CA LYS A 22 -2.23 -25.75 -3.78
C LYS A 22 -3.07 -27.04 -3.74
N THR A 23 -3.28 -27.59 -2.55
CA THR A 23 -4.00 -28.85 -2.33
C THR A 23 -5.37 -28.66 -1.64
N MET A 24 -5.69 -27.45 -1.17
CA MET A 24 -6.90 -27.17 -0.36
C MET A 24 -7.47 -25.77 -0.64
N ASP A 25 -8.79 -25.66 -0.51
CA ASP A 25 -9.56 -24.44 -0.79
C ASP A 25 -9.03 -23.17 -0.10
N ASN A 26 -9.14 -22.06 -0.82
CA ASN A 26 -8.56 -20.78 -0.46
C ASN A 26 -9.43 -19.97 0.50
N GLU A 27 -9.40 -20.25 1.79
CA GLU A 27 -10.04 -19.35 2.77
C GLU A 27 -9.22 -18.08 3.07
N LEU A 28 -7.93 -18.08 2.72
CA LEU A 28 -7.03 -16.96 2.99
C LEU A 28 -7.28 -15.78 2.06
N GLN A 29 -7.52 -16.02 0.77
CA GLN A 29 -7.81 -14.96 -0.19
C GLN A 29 -9.05 -14.13 0.16
N PRO A 30 -10.22 -14.72 0.48
CA PRO A 30 -11.41 -13.92 0.79
C PRO A 30 -11.23 -13.16 2.11
N ALA A 31 -10.57 -13.75 3.10
CA ALA A 31 -10.23 -13.07 4.35
C ALA A 31 -9.27 -11.89 4.12
N MET A 32 -8.23 -12.09 3.29
CA MET A 32 -7.29 -11.04 2.92
C MET A 32 -7.96 -9.93 2.11
N LEU A 33 -8.91 -10.27 1.23
CA LEU A 33 -9.69 -9.29 0.46
C LEU A 33 -10.56 -8.43 1.39
N LYS A 34 -11.26 -9.06 2.35
CA LYS A 34 -12.03 -8.36 3.37
C LYS A 34 -11.15 -7.39 4.17
N ALA A 35 -10.02 -7.88 4.68
CA ALA A 35 -9.05 -7.06 5.42
C ALA A 35 -8.51 -5.88 4.60
N ALA A 36 -8.19 -6.13 3.33
CA ALA A 36 -7.68 -5.10 2.43
C ALA A 36 -8.73 -4.05 2.06
N ASN A 37 -10.00 -4.46 1.89
CA ASN A 37 -11.12 -3.54 1.67
C ASN A 37 -11.36 -2.62 2.87
N ARG A 38 -11.23 -3.13 4.10
CA ARG A 38 -11.36 -2.32 5.31
C ARG A 38 -10.31 -1.20 5.36
N ILE A 39 -9.06 -1.53 5.04
CA ILE A 39 -7.99 -0.52 4.94
C ILE A 39 -8.26 0.46 3.79
N LEU A 40 -8.75 -0.03 2.65
CA LEU A 40 -9.10 0.82 1.50
C LEU A 40 -10.16 1.86 1.88
N GLU A 41 -11.19 1.49 2.63
CA GLU A 41 -12.22 2.41 3.13
C GLU A 41 -11.61 3.51 3.98
N THR A 42 -10.74 3.16 4.95
CA THR A 42 -10.04 4.15 5.76
C THR A 42 -9.10 5.02 4.92
N GLN A 43 -8.40 4.45 3.92
CA GLN A 43 -7.57 5.24 3.00
C GLN A 43 -8.40 6.27 2.22
N ARG A 44 -9.60 5.90 1.76
CA ARG A 44 -10.51 6.81 1.06
C ARG A 44 -11.04 7.94 1.94
N GLN A 45 -11.13 7.72 3.24
CA GLN A 45 -11.51 8.75 4.20
C GLN A 45 -10.36 9.72 4.49
N LEU A 46 -9.15 9.20 4.67
CA LEU A 46 -7.98 9.98 5.09
C LEU A 46 -7.23 10.67 3.93
N ILE A 47 -7.37 10.18 2.71
CA ILE A 47 -6.72 10.79 1.54
C ILE A 47 -7.25 12.23 1.34
N PRO A 48 -6.36 13.21 1.08
CA PRO A 48 -6.77 14.57 0.76
C PRO A 48 -7.74 14.61 -0.42
N LYS A 49 -8.86 15.30 -0.24
CA LYS A 49 -9.94 15.41 -1.23
C LYS A 49 -9.87 16.78 -1.89
N ASP A 50 -9.54 16.76 -3.18
CA ASP A 50 -9.75 17.89 -4.09
C ASP A 50 -11.06 17.63 -4.87
N THR A 51 -10.99 16.83 -5.93
CA THR A 51 -12.16 16.38 -6.71
C THR A 51 -12.70 15.00 -6.28
N GLY A 52 -12.05 14.32 -5.34
CA GLY A 52 -12.36 12.93 -4.95
C GLY A 52 -11.90 11.84 -5.94
N ALA A 53 -11.43 12.21 -7.14
CA ALA A 53 -10.98 11.25 -8.16
C ALA A 53 -9.82 10.35 -7.69
N ALA A 54 -8.94 10.89 -6.84
CA ALA A 54 -7.85 10.13 -6.23
C ALA A 54 -8.35 9.01 -5.31
N ALA A 55 -9.36 9.29 -4.49
CA ALA A 55 -9.97 8.30 -3.60
C ALA A 55 -10.68 7.19 -4.40
N ALA A 56 -11.37 7.56 -5.47
CA ALA A 56 -12.03 6.61 -6.38
C ALA A 56 -11.02 5.70 -7.12
N ALA A 57 -9.81 6.20 -7.39
CA ALA A 57 -8.76 5.45 -8.08
C ALA A 57 -8.01 4.45 -7.19
N LEU A 58 -8.20 4.49 -5.86
CA LEU A 58 -7.63 3.51 -4.95
C LEU A 58 -8.27 2.14 -5.18
N ARG A 59 -7.43 1.12 -5.32
CA ARG A 59 -7.83 -0.26 -5.57
C ARG A 59 -7.12 -1.23 -4.62
N VAL A 60 -7.78 -2.34 -4.36
CA VAL A 60 -7.21 -3.51 -3.69
C VAL A 60 -6.77 -4.52 -4.75
N TYR A 61 -5.62 -5.14 -4.51
CA TYR A 61 -5.20 -6.34 -5.19
C TYR A 61 -4.77 -7.37 -4.16
N VAL A 62 -5.34 -8.56 -4.24
CA VAL A 62 -4.93 -9.71 -3.45
C VAL A 62 -4.35 -10.75 -4.41
N SER A 63 -3.19 -11.29 -4.07
CA SER A 63 -2.59 -12.40 -4.82
C SER A 63 -3.54 -13.60 -4.85
N PRO A 64 -3.50 -14.46 -5.89
CA PRO A 64 -4.29 -15.69 -5.91
C PRO A 64 -4.08 -16.53 -4.65
N SER A 65 -2.87 -16.56 -4.09
CA SER A 65 -2.57 -17.30 -2.86
C SER A 65 -3.17 -16.73 -1.57
N GLY A 66 -3.73 -15.51 -1.58
CA GLY A 66 -4.20 -14.82 -0.37
C GLY A 66 -3.09 -14.31 0.57
N LEU A 67 -1.81 -14.49 0.22
CA LEU A 67 -0.66 -14.22 1.11
C LEU A 67 -0.01 -12.84 0.93
N ASP A 68 -0.39 -12.10 -0.11
CA ASP A 68 0.05 -10.73 -0.38
C ASP A 68 -1.17 -9.89 -0.78
N ALA A 69 -1.32 -8.73 -0.14
CA ALA A 69 -2.28 -7.71 -0.50
C ALA A 69 -1.59 -6.38 -0.73
N GLN A 70 -2.03 -5.67 -1.77
CA GLN A 70 -1.54 -4.37 -2.16
C GLN A 70 -2.73 -3.42 -2.25
N ILE A 71 -2.59 -2.27 -1.59
CA ILE A 71 -3.68 -1.29 -1.44
C ILE A 71 -3.14 0.06 -1.86
N GLY A 72 -3.81 0.69 -2.82
CA GLY A 72 -3.44 2.01 -3.30
C GLY A 72 -3.70 2.21 -4.79
N ILE A 73 -3.00 3.18 -5.39
CA ILE A 73 -3.12 3.49 -6.81
C ILE A 73 -2.38 2.46 -7.65
N ARG A 74 -3.11 1.76 -8.52
CA ARG A 74 -2.58 0.66 -9.33
C ARG A 74 -2.76 0.92 -10.82
N GLY A 75 -1.77 0.51 -11.61
CA GLY A 75 -1.75 0.68 -13.07
C GLY A 75 -0.96 1.91 -13.53
N LYS A 76 -0.38 1.84 -14.73
CA LYS A 76 0.50 2.91 -15.27
C LYS A 76 -0.24 4.24 -15.43
N ARG A 77 -1.49 4.20 -15.92
CA ARG A 77 -2.34 5.38 -16.16
C ARG A 77 -2.61 6.15 -14.87
N ASP A 78 -3.17 5.49 -13.86
CA ASP A 78 -3.53 6.15 -12.60
C ASP A 78 -2.29 6.58 -11.80
N ASN A 79 -1.19 5.80 -11.85
CA ASN A 79 0.08 6.22 -11.24
C ASN A 79 0.66 7.49 -11.88
N ARG A 80 0.46 7.70 -13.18
CA ARG A 80 0.85 8.93 -13.87
C ARG A 80 -0.09 10.08 -13.50
N LYS A 81 -1.40 9.85 -13.56
CA LYS A 81 -2.43 10.86 -13.28
C LYS A 81 -2.33 11.41 -11.86
N PHE A 82 -2.13 10.55 -10.88
CA PHE A 82 -2.12 10.91 -9.46
C PHE A 82 -0.72 10.93 -8.86
N TYR A 83 0.30 11.13 -9.71
CA TYR A 83 1.70 11.10 -9.32
C TYR A 83 1.98 11.99 -8.09
N TYR A 84 1.43 13.21 -8.08
CA TYR A 84 1.69 14.23 -7.07
C TYR A 84 1.19 13.90 -5.66
N LEU A 85 0.29 12.93 -5.50
CA LEU A 85 -0.11 12.46 -4.16
C LEU A 85 1.08 12.03 -3.33
N ARG A 86 2.15 11.49 -3.94
CA ARG A 86 3.35 11.10 -3.20
C ARG A 86 3.96 12.28 -2.42
N PHE A 87 3.94 13.48 -3.00
CA PHE A 87 4.46 14.66 -2.30
C PHE A 87 3.55 15.10 -1.16
N ILE A 88 2.26 14.82 -1.24
CA ILE A 88 1.32 15.12 -0.17
C ILE A 88 1.46 14.11 0.97
N GLU A 89 1.55 12.81 0.66
CA GLU A 89 1.73 11.74 1.68
C GLU A 89 2.98 11.96 2.52
N TYR A 90 4.09 12.33 1.89
CA TYR A 90 5.40 12.42 2.56
C TYR A 90 5.86 13.86 2.83
N GLY A 91 5.12 14.85 2.35
CA GLY A 91 5.54 16.25 2.36
C GLY A 91 6.66 16.56 1.37
N THR A 92 6.93 17.84 1.20
CA THR A 92 8.07 18.35 0.43
C THR A 92 8.99 19.14 1.33
N LYS A 93 10.30 18.89 1.17
CA LYS A 93 11.31 19.55 1.99
C LYS A 93 11.48 21.04 1.69
N GLY A 94 11.14 21.50 0.51
CA GLY A 94 11.40 22.87 0.09
C GLY A 94 12.77 23.06 -0.55
N TYR A 95 12.78 23.69 -1.72
CA TYR A 95 13.93 24.14 -2.49
C TYR A 95 13.56 25.54 -3.00
N LEU A 96 14.32 26.58 -2.62
CA LEU A 96 14.21 27.94 -3.21
C LEU A 96 15.59 28.47 -3.64
N GLY A 97 15.74 28.95 -4.88
CA GLY A 97 16.98 29.54 -5.43
C GLY A 97 18.22 28.64 -5.45
N GLY A 98 19.28 28.98 -4.72
CA GLY A 98 20.51 28.17 -4.59
C GLY A 98 20.50 27.21 -3.40
N LYS A 99 19.43 27.18 -2.61
CA LYS A 99 19.40 26.59 -1.27
C LYS A 99 18.36 25.48 -1.12
N ARG A 100 18.65 24.52 -0.24
CA ARG A 100 17.78 23.45 0.27
C ARG A 100 17.39 23.79 1.71
N ALA A 101 16.25 23.27 2.19
CA ALA A 101 15.82 23.48 3.57
C ALA A 101 16.92 23.23 4.63
N GLY A 102 16.95 24.16 5.58
CA GLY A 102 18.01 24.33 6.57
C GLY A 102 19.25 25.04 6.02
N ASN A 103 19.07 26.00 5.10
CA ASN A 103 20.15 26.82 4.48
C ASN A 103 21.31 26.04 3.84
N ARG A 104 21.07 24.78 3.45
CA ARG A 104 22.12 23.95 2.83
C ARG A 104 22.25 24.28 1.35
N ASN A 105 23.47 24.21 0.84
CA ASN A 105 23.71 24.37 -0.59
C ASN A 105 23.07 23.23 -1.40
N ARG A 106 22.51 23.57 -2.56
CA ARG A 106 21.95 22.58 -3.48
C ARG A 106 23.07 21.72 -4.07
N LYS A 107 22.79 20.42 -4.22
CA LYS A 107 23.65 19.55 -5.03
C LYS A 107 23.23 19.69 -6.48
N ALA A 108 24.23 19.80 -7.35
CA ALA A 108 24.04 20.03 -8.77
C ALA A 108 23.58 18.73 -9.47
N THR A 109 22.36 18.28 -9.18
CA THR A 109 21.80 17.02 -9.69
C THR A 109 20.42 17.27 -10.24
N ASN A 110 20.14 16.77 -11.42
CA ASN A 110 18.79 16.82 -11.96
C ASN A 110 17.85 16.00 -11.07
N LYS A 111 16.66 16.54 -10.84
CA LYS A 111 15.62 15.88 -10.07
C LYS A 111 14.51 15.46 -11.03
N SER A 112 13.75 14.45 -10.66
CA SER A 112 12.54 14.15 -11.39
C SER A 112 11.45 13.79 -10.41
N ASP A 113 10.23 14.12 -10.78
CA ASP A 113 9.09 13.45 -10.18
C ASP A 113 9.01 12.01 -10.77
N GLY A 114 9.54 11.76 -11.95
CA GLY A 114 9.46 10.44 -12.61
C GLY A 114 8.57 10.46 -13.85
N THR A 115 8.03 11.63 -14.16
CA THR A 115 7.31 12.01 -15.38
C THR A 115 7.90 13.27 -16.02
N HIS A 116 8.36 14.21 -15.20
CA HIS A 116 9.03 15.43 -15.58
C HIS A 116 10.43 15.44 -15.00
N PHE A 117 11.37 15.84 -15.84
CA PHE A 117 12.71 16.17 -15.42
C PHE A 117 12.69 17.60 -14.90
N PHE A 118 12.85 17.73 -13.60
CA PHE A 118 13.15 19.01 -13.01
C PHE A 118 14.62 19.33 -13.28
N GLY A 119 14.89 20.56 -13.72
CA GLY A 119 16.26 21.04 -13.90
C GLY A 119 17.10 20.89 -12.62
N LYS A 120 18.38 21.28 -12.70
CA LYS A 120 19.36 21.10 -11.62
C LYS A 120 18.95 21.75 -10.28
N TYR A 121 18.13 22.80 -10.35
CA TYR A 121 17.77 23.69 -9.25
C TYR A 121 16.27 24.04 -9.29
N PRO A 122 15.36 23.06 -9.13
CA PRO A 122 13.95 23.35 -9.17
C PRO A 122 13.51 24.06 -7.89
N ASP A 123 12.62 25.03 -8.05
CA ASP A 123 11.95 25.64 -6.91
C ASP A 123 10.72 24.82 -6.56
N ILE A 124 10.72 24.29 -5.34
CA ILE A 124 9.66 23.44 -4.81
C ILE A 124 9.34 24.01 -3.43
N PRO A 125 8.10 24.43 -3.13
CA PRO A 125 7.77 24.94 -1.80
C PRO A 125 7.92 23.84 -0.75
N ALA A 126 8.28 24.21 0.48
CA ALA A 126 8.19 23.30 1.62
C ALA A 126 6.72 23.07 1.97
N ARG A 127 6.31 21.83 2.18
CA ARG A 127 4.96 21.47 2.62
C ARG A 127 5.02 20.32 3.62
N PRO A 128 4.28 20.39 4.74
CA PRO A 128 4.20 19.29 5.69
C PRO A 128 3.60 18.03 5.04
N ALA A 129 3.94 16.87 5.60
CA ALA A 129 3.35 15.61 5.19
C ALA A 129 1.90 15.50 5.69
N HIS A 130 1.03 14.99 4.84
CA HIS A 130 -0.34 14.63 5.21
C HIS A 130 -0.50 13.12 4.99
N PRO A 131 -0.10 12.26 5.93
CA PRO A 131 -0.07 10.82 5.72
C PRO A 131 -1.48 10.20 5.78
N TRP A 132 -1.81 9.31 4.85
CA TRP A 132 -3.03 8.49 4.88
C TRP A 132 -2.75 6.99 4.69
N LEU A 133 -1.62 6.62 4.09
CA LEU A 133 -1.29 5.22 3.82
C LEU A 133 -0.89 4.45 5.08
N ARG A 134 -0.06 5.04 5.94
CA ARG A 134 0.35 4.43 7.21
C ARG A 134 -0.76 4.48 8.27
N PRO A 135 -1.42 5.63 8.51
CA PRO A 135 -2.48 5.72 9.49
C PRO A 135 -3.62 4.72 9.23
N SER A 136 -4.05 4.57 7.97
CA SER A 136 -5.08 3.58 7.61
C SER A 136 -4.69 2.14 7.95
N MET A 137 -3.41 1.77 7.83
CA MET A 137 -2.94 0.44 8.27
C MET A 137 -2.93 0.32 9.79
N HIS A 138 -2.51 1.37 10.50
CA HIS A 138 -2.42 1.34 11.96
C HIS A 138 -3.80 1.18 12.61
N VAL A 139 -4.78 1.97 12.17
CA VAL A 139 -6.14 1.93 12.71
C VAL A 139 -6.80 0.57 12.49
N ASN A 140 -6.52 -0.08 11.37
CA ASN A 140 -7.11 -1.38 11.04
C ASN A 140 -6.27 -2.58 11.49
N ARG A 141 -5.10 -2.36 12.11
CA ARG A 141 -4.10 -3.41 12.34
C ARG A 141 -4.67 -4.59 13.12
N GLU A 142 -5.37 -4.33 14.22
CA GLU A 142 -5.87 -5.37 15.11
C GLU A 142 -6.96 -6.20 14.45
N TYR A 143 -7.94 -5.54 13.81
CA TYR A 143 -9.00 -6.20 13.07
C TYR A 143 -8.47 -7.07 11.93
N VAL A 144 -7.50 -6.54 11.18
CA VAL A 144 -6.86 -7.25 10.07
C VAL A 144 -6.11 -8.48 10.57
N MET A 145 -5.37 -8.35 11.68
CA MET A 145 -4.68 -9.49 12.28
C MET A 145 -5.66 -10.56 12.76
N ALA A 146 -6.74 -10.17 13.43
CA ALA A 146 -7.77 -11.09 13.91
C ALA A 146 -8.47 -11.84 12.75
N ASP A 147 -8.85 -11.13 11.68
CA ASP A 147 -9.50 -11.73 10.50
C ASP A 147 -8.56 -12.74 9.80
N ILE A 148 -7.28 -12.39 9.63
CA ILE A 148 -6.28 -13.26 9.00
C ILE A 148 -5.97 -14.46 9.90
N GLU A 149 -5.81 -14.26 11.20
CA GLU A 149 -5.55 -15.34 12.16
C GLU A 149 -6.69 -16.36 12.18
N ALA A 150 -7.94 -15.88 12.20
CA ALA A 150 -9.11 -16.75 12.12
C ALA A 150 -9.13 -17.56 10.81
N ALA A 151 -8.77 -16.95 9.69
CA ALA A 151 -8.67 -17.64 8.40
C ALA A 151 -7.57 -18.71 8.40
N VAL A 152 -6.37 -18.37 8.90
CA VAL A 152 -5.28 -19.33 9.03
C VAL A 152 -5.67 -20.50 9.92
N ARG A 153 -6.30 -20.24 11.09
CA ARG A 153 -6.78 -21.30 11.99
C ARG A 153 -7.79 -22.22 11.31
N ARG A 154 -8.74 -21.68 10.53
CA ARG A 154 -9.70 -22.50 9.76
C ARG A 154 -9.02 -23.33 8.69
N THR A 155 -8.09 -22.75 7.92
CA THR A 155 -7.31 -23.47 6.90
C THR A 155 -6.52 -24.61 7.52
N LEU A 156 -5.82 -24.36 8.64
CA LEU A 156 -5.06 -25.39 9.35
C LEU A 156 -5.96 -26.48 9.92
N ARG A 157 -7.11 -26.11 10.51
CA ARG A 157 -8.09 -27.08 11.02
C ARG A 157 -8.59 -28.00 9.91
N LYS A 158 -9.00 -27.45 8.77
CA LYS A 158 -9.39 -28.24 7.59
C LYS A 158 -8.28 -29.17 7.13
N ALA A 159 -7.04 -28.66 7.05
CA ALA A 159 -5.88 -29.47 6.68
C ALA A 159 -5.63 -30.63 7.65
N SER A 160 -5.79 -30.39 8.96
CA SER A 160 -5.59 -31.41 9.98
C SER A 160 -6.69 -32.48 10.02
N GLN A 161 -7.91 -32.14 9.59
CA GLN A 161 -9.06 -33.06 9.60
C GLN A 161 -9.09 -33.98 8.37
N GLY A 162 -8.18 -33.76 7.40
CA GLY A 162 -8.24 -34.41 6.10
C GLY A 162 -9.40 -33.88 5.27
N VAL A 163 -9.26 -33.88 3.95
CA VAL A 163 -10.42 -33.78 3.05
C VAL A 163 -11.28 -35.01 3.36
N GLY A 164 -12.30 -34.84 4.19
CA GLY A 164 -13.32 -35.85 4.41
C GLY A 164 -13.89 -36.22 3.05
N ASN A 165 -13.74 -37.50 2.70
CA ASN A 165 -14.18 -38.14 1.48
C ASN A 165 -15.41 -37.50 0.82
N GLY A 166 -15.23 -37.10 -0.43
CA GLY A 166 -16.27 -36.76 -1.41
C GLY A 166 -15.67 -36.87 -2.79
#